data_AF-A0A8I0LAR3-F1
#
_entry.id   AF-A0A8I0LAR3-F1
#
_cell.length_a   1.000
_cell.length_b   1.000
_cell.length_c   1.000
_cell.angle_alpha   90.00
_cell.angle_beta   90.00
_cell.angle_gamma   90.00
#
_symmetry.space_group_name_H-M   'P 1'
#
loop_
_entity.id
_entity.type
_entity.pdbx_description
1 polymer ?
#
loop_
_entity_poly.entity_id
_entity_poly.type
_entity_poly.pdbx_seq_one_letter_code
_entity_poly.pdbx_strand_id
1 'polypeptide(L)' 'MEFMGYVRPDGKVGARNYVAVIPSVTCANDVANAICHQVQGTITYLHHQG' A
#
# COMPACT_ATOMS: atom_id res chain seq x y z
N MET A 1 -11.49 -24.73 -1.82
CA MET A 1 -11.86 -23.53 -2.61
C MET A 1 -10.57 -22.85 -2.97
N GLU A 2 -10.34 -22.55 -4.24
CA GLU A 2 -9.08 -22.00 -4.76
C GLU A 2 -9.33 -20.62 -5.37
N PHE A 3 -8.34 -19.73 -5.33
CA PHE A 3 -8.42 -18.40 -5.94
C PHE A 3 -7.08 -17.98 -6.56
N MET A 4 -7.13 -17.10 -7.56
CA MET A 4 -5.93 -16.55 -8.21
C MET A 4 -5.32 -15.44 -7.34
N GLY A 5 -4.31 -15.78 -6.54
CA GLY A 5 -3.64 -14.87 -5.62
C GLY A 5 -2.22 -14.48 -6.02
N TYR A 6 -1.70 -13.43 -5.38
CA TYR A 6 -0.32 -12.97 -5.55
C TYR A 6 0.59 -13.63 -4.51
N VAL A 7 1.43 -14.56 -4.96
CA VAL A 7 2.37 -15.31 -4.11
C VAL A 7 3.54 -14.41 -3.69
N ARG A 8 3.93 -14.46 -2.43
CA ARG A 8 5.06 -13.72 -1.84
C ARG A 8 6.27 -14.64 -1.62
N PRO A 9 7.49 -14.11 -1.48
CA PRO A 9 8.69 -14.92 -1.24
C PRO A 9 8.64 -15.77 0.03
N ASP A 10 7.83 -15.38 1.02
CA ASP A 10 7.61 -16.11 2.26
C ASP A 10 6.51 -17.19 2.16
N GLY A 11 5.97 -17.43 0.96
CA GLY A 11 4.92 -18.41 0.70
C GLY A 11 3.51 -17.95 1.02
N LYS A 12 3.32 -16.75 1.61
CA LYS A 12 1.98 -16.19 1.82
C LYS A 12 1.37 -15.72 0.51
N VAL A 13 0.04 -15.70 0.46
CA VAL A 13 -0.73 -15.32 -0.73
C VAL A 13 -1.65 -14.15 -0.41
N GLY A 14 -1.52 -13.07 -1.19
CA GLY A 14 -2.34 -11.87 -1.05
C GLY A 14 -3.42 -11.76 -2.14
N ALA A 15 -4.56 -11.16 -1.82
CA ALA A 15 -5.62 -10.87 -2.78
C ALA A 15 -5.33 -9.65 -3.69
N ARG A 16 -4.33 -8.84 -3.34
CA ARG A 16 -3.99 -7.57 -4.02
C ARG A 16 -2.47 -7.43 -4.17
N ASN A 17 -2.06 -6.69 -5.20
CA ASN A 17 -0.66 -6.34 -5.43
C ASN A 17 -0.48 -4.83 -5.55
N TYR A 18 -0.36 -4.16 -4.40
CA TYR A 18 -0.12 -2.73 -4.31
C TYR A 18 1.24 -2.44 -3.69
N VAL A 19 1.79 -1.27 -4.02
CA VAL A 19 2.95 -0.68 -3.34
C VAL A 19 2.45 0.26 -2.24
N ALA A 20 2.85 0.00 -0.99
CA ALA A 20 2.49 0.83 0.15
C ALA A 20 3.39 2.09 0.21
N VAL A 21 2.80 3.26 0.37
CA VAL A 21 3.49 4.52 0.66
C VAL A 21 3.17 4.91 2.10
N ILE A 22 4.17 4.84 2.98
CA ILE A 22 3.99 5.01 4.44
C ILE A 22 4.81 6.23 4.90
N PRO A 23 4.17 7.38 5.19
CA PRO A 23 4.84 8.52 5.79
C PRO A 23 5.30 8.19 7.22
N SER A 24 6.53 8.56 7.57
CA SER A 24 7.10 8.36 8.92
C SER A 24 6.51 9.28 9.98
N VAL A 25 5.87 10.38 9.58
CA VAL A 25 5.25 11.39 10.47
C VAL A 25 3.99 11.96 9.83
N THR A 26 3.06 12.46 10.65
CA THR A 26 1.80 13.06 10.21
C THR A 26 1.98 14.22 9.24
N CYS A 27 3.04 15.03 9.40
CA CYS A 27 3.31 16.17 8.50
C CYS A 27 3.60 15.74 7.05
N ALA A 28 3.96 14.48 6.82
CA ALA A 28 4.22 13.95 5.49
C ALA A 28 3.00 13.26 4.84
N ASN A 29 1.83 13.26 5.50
CA ASN A 29 0.61 12.62 4.99
C ASN A 29 0.18 13.16 3.63
N ASP A 30 0.17 14.48 3.47
CA ASP A 30 -0.27 15.11 2.21
C ASP A 30 0.67 14.79 1.04
N VAL A 31 1.97 14.70 1.32
CA VAL A 31 2.98 14.27 0.33
C VAL A 31 2.76 12.81 -0.07
N ALA A 32 2.52 11.92 0.89
CA ALA A 32 2.21 10.51 0.61
C ALA A 32 0.93 10.37 -0.23
N ASN A 33 -0.12 11.13 0.09
CA ASN A 33 -1.35 11.19 -0.70
C ASN A 33 -1.11 11.68 -2.12
N ALA A 34 -0.33 12.75 -2.30
CA ALA A 34 0.00 13.26 -3.62
C ALA A 34 0.71 12.21 -4.49
N ILE A 35 1.65 11.45 -3.92
CA ILE A 35 2.33 10.34 -4.62
C ILE A 35 1.30 9.31 -5.09
N CYS A 36 0.38 8.88 -4.22
CA CYS A 36 -0.60 7.86 -4.60
C CYS A 36 -1.63 8.31 -5.62
N HIS A 37 -1.97 9.59 -5.66
CA HIS A 37 -2.82 10.15 -6.72
C HIS A 37 -2.13 10.15 -8.09
N GLN A 38 -0.81 10.22 -8.14
CA GLN A 38 -0.05 10.30 -9.39
C GLN A 38 0.49 8.94 -9.87
N VAL A 39 0.66 7.97 -8.97
CA VAL A 39 1.28 6.68 -9.29
C VAL A 39 0.28 5.53 -9.11
N GLN A 40 -0.19 4.98 -10.23
CA GLN A 40 -1.13 3.86 -10.24
C GLN A 40 -0.52 2.62 -9.54
N GLY A 41 -1.37 1.88 -8.83
CA GLY A 41 -0.94 0.66 -8.13
C GLY A 41 -0.27 0.93 -6.78
N THR A 42 -0.31 2.17 -6.29
CA THR A 42 0.15 2.54 -4.95
C THR A 42 -1.02 2.82 -4.01
N ILE A 43 -0.80 2.69 -2.70
CA ILE A 43 -1.79 3.01 -1.66
C ILE A 43 -1.11 3.65 -0.44
N THR A 44 -1.72 4.67 0.16
CA THR A 44 -1.16 5.35 1.33
C THR A 44 -1.60 4.71 2.65
N TYR A 45 -0.73 4.72 3.66
CA TYR A 45 -1.09 4.44 5.05
C TYR A 45 -0.78 5.65 5.94
N LEU A 46 -1.79 6.48 6.21
CA LEU A 46 -1.60 7.77 6.87
C LEU A 46 -1.59 7.66 8.40
N HIS A 47 -0.90 8.60 9.04
CA HIS A 47 -0.73 8.67 10.51
C HIS A 47 -2.00 9.01 11.34
N HIS A 48 -3.20 8.88 10.79
CA HIS A 48 -4.47 8.96 11.52
C HIS A 48 -5.38 7.75 11.23
N GLN A 49 -4.84 6.78 10.48
CA GLN A 49 -5.48 5.53 10.04
C GLN A 49 -4.73 4.32 10.62
N GLY A 50 -4.14 4.48 11.81
CA GLY A 50 -3.44 3.46 12.58
C GLY A 50 -3.67 3.67 14.07
#